data_AF-A0A9D6Z3S3-F1
#
_entry.id   AF-A0A9D6Z3S3-F1
#
_cell.length_a   1.000
_cell.length_b   1.000
_cell.length_c   1.000
_cell.angle_alpha   90.00
_cell.angle_beta   90.00
_cell.angle_gamma   90.00
#
_symmetry.space_group_name_H-M   'P 1'
#
loop_
_entity.id
_entity.type
_entity.pdbx_description
1 polymer ?
#
loop_
_entity_poly.entity_id
_entity_poly.type
_entity_poly.pdbx_seq_one_letter_code
_entity_poly.pdbx_strand_id
1 'polypeptide(L)'
;MKEKTVEKEVLESAKPVLAPGNEEATFEDLAEDVSNSAVTEKRPAVKDSNGQSEWLPGSTDALVHQINDIAVKTVETGLESMGELCLRVVFKYNLDAASSRNSRKKESFSEICDHPDLLVDPRRLGEAVKAAALSHVLQERGLELNNLSFTHKLHLSRIPNQEQRIALAVEVNEKGYSVAQLKVLIAQALPKGKGGIGKAIIRAISKPNETRNNPDHMGILQDSRQLSKHLSKADRIDLRVKSARARQDFLEYCEFLQQVENSLFDIEVSERGLPEESSEGDSDDDG
;
A
#
# COMPACT_ATOMS: atom_id res chain seq x y z
N MET A 1 16.70 -40.77 -24.64
CA MET A 1 16.87 -39.37 -25.09
C MET A 1 15.58 -38.87 -25.72
N LYS A 2 14.58 -38.55 -24.88
CA LYS A 2 13.31 -37.91 -25.28
C LYS A 2 12.81 -37.07 -24.09
N GLU A 3 13.59 -36.07 -23.70
CA GLU A 3 13.22 -35.09 -22.67
C GLU A 3 13.75 -33.76 -23.17
N LYS A 4 12.89 -32.95 -23.79
CA LYS A 4 13.08 -31.49 -24.03
C LYS A 4 11.94 -30.79 -24.77
N THR A 5 10.84 -31.47 -25.10
CA THR A 5 9.77 -30.87 -25.92
C THR A 5 8.60 -30.28 -25.12
N VAL A 6 8.50 -30.50 -23.80
CA VAL A 6 7.32 -30.09 -23.00
C VAL A 6 7.40 -28.65 -22.48
N GLU A 7 8.57 -28.01 -22.43
CA GLU A 7 8.72 -26.65 -21.90
C GLU A 7 8.14 -25.55 -22.80
N LYS A 8 7.94 -25.82 -24.10
CA LYS A 8 7.49 -24.78 -25.05
C LYS A 8 5.97 -24.62 -25.15
N GLU A 9 5.19 -25.64 -24.79
CA GLU A 9 3.74 -25.64 -25.02
C GLU A 9 2.92 -25.03 -23.87
N VAL A 10 3.48 -24.99 -22.65
CA VAL A 10 2.82 -24.38 -21.48
C VAL A 10 2.97 -22.86 -21.46
N LEU A 11 4.01 -22.30 -22.10
CA LEU A 11 4.25 -20.85 -22.11
C LEU A 11 3.38 -20.08 -23.13
N GLU A 12 2.84 -20.74 -24.16
CA GLU A 12 2.15 -20.05 -25.27
C GLU A 12 0.64 -19.82 -25.00
N SER A 13 0.06 -20.51 -24.02
CA SER A 13 -1.36 -20.40 -23.65
C SER A 13 -1.66 -19.35 -22.56
N ALA A 14 -0.63 -18.73 -21.99
CA ALA A 14 -0.75 -17.74 -20.91
C ALA A 14 -0.34 -16.33 -21.34
N LYS A 15 -0.58 -15.91 -22.59
CA LYS A 15 -0.49 -14.48 -22.95
C LYS A 15 -1.58 -13.72 -22.20
N PRO A 16 -1.25 -12.86 -21.22
CA PRO A 16 -2.26 -11.98 -20.65
C PRO A 16 -2.73 -11.03 -21.75
N VAL A 17 -4.05 -11.03 -22.01
CA VAL A 17 -4.71 -9.95 -22.73
C VAL A 17 -4.63 -8.71 -21.84
N LEU A 18 -3.48 -8.02 -21.89
CA LEU A 18 -3.37 -6.65 -21.40
C LEU A 18 -4.12 -5.79 -22.42
N ALA A 19 -5.24 -5.22 -21.99
CA ALA A 19 -6.02 -4.30 -22.80
C ALA A 19 -5.13 -3.13 -23.25
N PRO A 20 -5.04 -2.82 -24.56
CA PRO A 20 -4.38 -1.61 -25.02
C PRO A 20 -5.31 -0.43 -24.70
N GLY A 21 -4.89 0.45 -23.80
CA GLY A 21 -5.61 1.69 -23.52
C GLY A 21 -5.50 2.15 -22.08
N ASN A 22 -4.38 2.82 -21.75
CA ASN A 22 -4.47 4.16 -21.21
C ASN A 22 -3.10 4.83 -21.27
N GLU A 23 -3.13 6.05 -21.78
CA GLU A 23 -2.02 6.97 -21.95
C GLU A 23 -1.33 7.27 -20.61
N GLU A 24 -0.06 7.64 -20.73
CA GLU A 24 0.98 7.78 -19.73
C GLU A 24 0.51 8.42 -18.40
N ALA A 25 0.37 7.60 -17.36
CA ALA A 25 0.54 8.07 -15.99
C ALA A 25 2.04 8.02 -15.66
N THR A 26 2.66 9.19 -15.57
CA THR A 26 4.07 9.35 -15.23
C THR A 26 4.36 8.77 -13.84
N PHE A 27 5.53 8.14 -13.74
CA PHE A 27 6.00 7.34 -12.61
C PHE A 27 6.21 8.14 -11.30
N GLU A 28 6.10 9.47 -11.34
CA GLU A 28 6.45 10.37 -10.23
C GLU A 28 5.31 10.58 -9.21
N ASP A 29 4.04 10.33 -9.55
CA ASP A 29 2.90 10.64 -8.67
C ASP A 29 2.54 9.55 -7.64
N LEU A 30 3.22 8.40 -7.64
CA LEU A 30 2.91 7.25 -6.75
C LEU A 30 3.97 7.00 -5.66
N ALA A 31 4.99 7.86 -5.55
CA ALA A 31 6.11 7.66 -4.64
C ALA A 31 5.95 8.32 -3.25
N GLU A 32 4.92 9.14 -3.00
CA GLU A 32 4.91 9.99 -1.81
C GLU A 32 4.33 9.37 -0.52
N ASP A 33 3.64 8.22 -0.57
CA ASP A 33 2.89 7.72 0.61
C ASP A 33 3.38 6.39 1.21
N VAL A 34 4.66 6.03 1.00
CA VAL A 34 5.30 4.90 1.68
C VAL A 34 6.56 5.35 2.41
N SER A 35 6.42 6.32 3.30
CA SER A 35 7.47 6.71 4.25
C SER A 35 6.94 6.65 5.68
N ASN A 36 7.05 5.47 6.28
CA ASN A 36 7.27 5.31 7.73
C ASN A 36 7.65 3.86 8.07
N SER A 37 8.94 3.55 7.91
CA SER A 37 9.66 2.58 8.74
C SER A 37 11.15 2.76 8.54
N ALA A 38 11.84 3.03 9.65
CA ALA A 38 13.29 3.12 9.84
C ALA A 38 13.98 4.27 9.10
N VAL A 39 14.28 5.32 9.87
CA VAL A 39 15.33 6.31 9.56
C VAL A 39 16.66 5.56 9.51
N THR A 40 17.08 5.16 8.32
CA THR A 40 18.49 5.09 7.96
C THR A 40 18.84 6.40 7.29
N GLU A 41 19.51 7.29 8.01
CA GLU A 41 20.18 8.43 7.40
C GLU A 41 21.06 7.90 6.25
N LYS A 42 20.65 8.19 5.01
CA LYS A 42 21.46 7.93 3.82
C LYS A 42 22.72 8.79 3.92
N ARG A 43 23.79 8.25 4.51
CA ARG A 43 25.13 8.81 4.30
C ARG A 43 25.47 8.67 2.80
N PRO A 44 25.93 9.73 2.15
CA PRO A 44 26.20 9.69 0.72
C PRO A 44 27.32 8.70 0.44
N ALA A 45 27.08 7.78 -0.50
CA ALA A 45 28.13 6.96 -1.08
C ALA A 45 29.21 7.90 -1.64
N VAL A 46 30.47 7.68 -1.24
CA VAL A 46 31.63 8.33 -1.85
C VAL A 46 31.70 7.82 -3.28
N LYS A 47 31.29 8.65 -4.24
CA LYS A 47 31.37 8.35 -5.67
C LYS A 47 32.83 8.46 -6.10
N ASP A 48 33.31 7.47 -6.84
CA ASP A 48 34.58 7.61 -7.55
C ASP A 48 34.46 8.69 -8.65
N SER A 49 35.57 9.02 -9.31
CA SER A 49 35.61 9.99 -10.41
C SER A 49 34.76 9.61 -11.63
N ASN A 50 34.22 8.38 -11.67
CA ASN A 50 33.39 7.86 -12.74
C ASN A 50 31.91 7.69 -12.34
N GLY A 51 31.53 8.08 -11.11
CA GLY A 51 30.16 7.98 -10.61
C GLY A 51 29.71 6.55 -10.28
N GLN A 52 30.62 5.56 -10.26
CA GLN A 52 30.33 4.21 -9.82
C GLN A 52 30.65 4.08 -8.33
N SER A 53 29.66 3.61 -7.56
CA SER A 53 29.85 3.25 -6.16
C SER A 53 30.45 1.84 -6.09
N GLU A 54 31.73 1.70 -6.43
CA GLU A 54 32.45 0.45 -6.21
C GLU A 54 33.00 0.45 -4.78
N TRP A 55 32.40 -0.37 -3.90
CA TRP A 55 32.91 -0.55 -2.56
C TRP A 55 34.27 -1.25 -2.64
N LEU A 56 35.33 -0.58 -2.20
CA LEU A 56 36.67 -1.18 -2.18
C LEU A 56 36.64 -2.48 -1.36
N PRO A 57 37.07 -3.63 -1.93
CA PRO A 57 37.16 -4.88 -1.19
C PRO A 57 38.09 -4.70 0.01
N GLY A 58 37.59 -4.96 1.21
CA GLY A 58 38.30 -4.76 2.48
C GLY A 58 37.92 -3.51 3.27
N SER A 59 37.04 -2.64 2.73
CA SER A 59 36.45 -1.55 3.52
C SER A 59 35.47 -2.06 4.58
N THR A 60 35.35 -1.33 5.70
CA THR A 60 34.36 -1.62 6.75
C THR A 60 32.94 -1.66 6.19
N ASP A 61 32.63 -0.77 5.24
CA ASP A 61 31.30 -0.70 4.62
C ASP A 61 31.00 -1.93 3.76
N ALA A 62 31.97 -2.41 2.96
CA ALA A 62 31.82 -3.65 2.20
C ALA A 62 31.57 -4.86 3.12
N LEU A 63 32.28 -4.92 4.26
CA LEU A 63 32.08 -5.97 5.27
C LEU A 63 30.69 -5.88 5.92
N VAL A 64 30.24 -4.67 6.28
CA VAL A 64 28.90 -4.46 6.84
C VAL A 64 27.82 -4.90 5.85
N HIS A 65 27.98 -4.59 4.56
CA HIS A 65 27.07 -5.07 3.51
C HIS A 65 27.03 -6.60 3.42
N GLN A 66 28.19 -7.27 3.43
CA GLN A 66 28.24 -8.74 3.42
C GLN A 66 27.59 -9.35 4.66
N ILE A 67 27.82 -8.78 5.85
CA ILE A 67 27.18 -9.23 7.10
C ILE A 67 25.66 -9.11 6.99
N ASN A 68 25.17 -7.98 6.47
CA ASN A 68 23.75 -7.75 6.28
C ASN A 68 23.14 -8.75 5.28
N ASP A 69 23.82 -9.03 4.17
CA ASP A 69 23.37 -10.01 3.18
C ASP A 69 23.27 -11.42 3.78
N ILE A 70 24.25 -11.83 4.57
CA ILE A 70 24.24 -13.13 5.28
C ILE A 70 23.09 -13.18 6.29
N ALA A 71 22.90 -12.12 7.06
CA ALA A 71 21.83 -12.04 8.06
C ALA A 71 20.45 -12.14 7.40
N VAL A 72 20.21 -11.38 6.32
CA VAL A 72 18.97 -11.42 5.56
C VAL A 72 18.72 -12.81 4.99
N LYS A 73 19.71 -13.41 4.31
CA LYS A 73 19.59 -14.77 3.76
C LYS A 73 19.25 -15.79 4.83
N THR A 74 19.90 -15.73 5.98
CA THR A 74 19.67 -16.65 7.10
C THR A 74 18.24 -16.54 7.62
N VAL A 75 17.74 -15.31 7.78
CA VAL A 75 16.35 -15.07 8.21
C VAL A 75 15.35 -15.56 7.15
N GLU A 76 15.58 -15.28 5.86
CA GLU A 76 14.70 -15.73 4.79
C GLU A 76 14.66 -17.26 4.68
N THR A 77 15.81 -17.94 4.69
CA THR A 77 15.88 -19.41 4.68
C THR A 77 15.22 -20.03 5.91
N GLY A 78 15.39 -19.43 7.09
CA GLY A 78 14.71 -19.85 8.31
C GLY A 78 13.19 -19.74 8.19
N LEU A 79 12.69 -18.61 7.68
CA LEU A 79 11.26 -18.40 7.44
C LEU A 79 10.70 -19.41 6.43
N GLU A 80 11.38 -19.64 5.31
CA GLU A 80 10.96 -20.64 4.33
C GLU A 80 10.89 -22.05 4.93
N SER A 81 11.90 -22.43 5.71
CA SER A 81 11.95 -23.75 6.37
C SER A 81 10.82 -23.94 7.38
N MET A 82 10.50 -22.90 8.17
CA MET A 82 9.36 -22.93 9.10
C MET A 82 8.03 -23.02 8.37
N GLY A 83 7.87 -22.24 7.29
CA GLY A 83 6.68 -22.28 6.44
C GLY A 83 6.46 -23.67 5.83
N GLU A 84 7.53 -24.29 5.32
CA GLU A 84 7.51 -25.65 4.75
C GLU A 84 7.17 -26.71 5.80
N LEU A 85 7.75 -26.61 7.02
CA LEU A 85 7.43 -27.52 8.11
C LEU A 85 5.93 -27.46 8.46
N CYS A 86 5.37 -26.26 8.59
CA CYS A 86 3.94 -26.07 8.83
C CYS A 86 3.10 -26.59 7.66
N LEU A 87 3.50 -26.29 6.41
CA LEU A 87 2.80 -26.75 5.22
C LEU A 87 2.72 -28.28 5.17
N ARG A 88 3.82 -28.96 5.48
CA ARG A 88 3.92 -30.43 5.55
C ARG A 88 3.12 -31.02 6.69
N VAL A 89 3.35 -30.58 7.92
CA VAL A 89 2.81 -31.22 9.14
C VAL A 89 1.36 -30.84 9.39
N VAL A 90 1.04 -29.55 9.29
CA VAL A 90 -0.28 -29.00 9.66
C VAL A 90 -1.20 -28.99 8.44
N PHE A 91 -0.68 -28.56 7.29
CA PHE A 91 -1.50 -28.39 6.10
C PHE A 91 -1.53 -29.62 5.19
N LYS A 92 -0.61 -30.58 5.37
CA LYS A 92 -0.46 -31.77 4.51
C LYS A 92 -0.39 -31.40 3.03
N TYR A 93 0.37 -30.34 2.72
CA TYR A 93 0.49 -29.77 1.37
C TYR A 93 -0.83 -29.29 0.74
N ASN A 94 -1.88 -29.09 1.54
CA ASN A 94 -3.12 -28.48 1.06
C ASN A 94 -2.97 -26.94 0.96
N LEU A 95 -2.67 -26.48 -0.24
CA LEU A 95 -2.37 -25.08 -0.57
C LEU A 95 -3.56 -24.15 -0.40
N ASP A 96 -4.78 -24.62 -0.70
CA ASP A 96 -6.02 -23.86 -0.52
C ASP A 96 -6.27 -23.56 0.96
N ALA A 97 -6.00 -24.55 1.81
CA ALA A 97 -6.09 -24.39 3.24
C ALA A 97 -5.02 -23.44 3.78
N ALA A 98 -3.78 -23.55 3.30
CA ALA A 98 -2.66 -22.68 3.69
C ALA A 98 -2.85 -21.22 3.25
N SER A 99 -3.51 -21.00 2.12
CA SER A 99 -3.78 -19.67 1.56
C SER A 99 -5.09 -19.04 2.05
N SER A 100 -5.87 -19.76 2.87
CA SER A 100 -7.19 -19.31 3.30
C SER A 100 -7.10 -18.06 4.19
N ARG A 101 -8.02 -17.12 3.98
CA ARG A 101 -8.18 -15.92 4.84
C ARG A 101 -9.07 -16.16 6.06
N ASN A 102 -9.65 -17.34 6.19
CA ASN A 102 -10.55 -17.64 7.29
C ASN A 102 -9.75 -17.94 8.55
N SER A 103 -9.84 -17.06 9.55
CA SER A 103 -9.15 -17.18 10.84
C SER A 103 -9.52 -18.43 11.64
N ARG A 104 -10.64 -19.10 11.31
CA ARG A 104 -11.11 -20.31 12.00
C ARG A 104 -10.66 -21.61 11.34
N LYS A 105 -9.94 -21.56 10.21
CA LYS A 105 -9.63 -22.77 9.44
C LYS A 105 -8.32 -23.40 9.92
N LYS A 106 -8.51 -24.49 10.68
CA LYS A 106 -7.55 -25.40 11.32
C LYS A 106 -7.22 -25.01 12.76
N GLU A 107 -8.00 -25.56 13.68
CA GLU A 107 -7.75 -25.55 15.12
C GLU A 107 -6.26 -25.82 15.41
N SER A 108 -5.66 -26.78 14.71
CA SER A 108 -4.24 -27.11 14.84
C SER A 108 -3.24 -26.00 14.48
N PHE A 109 -3.54 -25.09 13.54
CA PHE A 109 -2.62 -23.97 13.26
C PHE A 109 -2.77 -22.86 14.30
N SER A 110 -4.00 -22.60 14.77
CA SER A 110 -4.25 -21.69 15.89
C SER A 110 -3.54 -22.17 17.15
N GLU A 111 -3.70 -23.45 17.49
CA GLU A 111 -3.05 -24.09 18.65
C GLU A 111 -1.52 -23.93 18.62
N ILE A 112 -0.90 -24.05 17.45
CA ILE A 112 0.54 -23.78 17.30
C ILE A 112 0.86 -22.31 17.55
N CYS A 113 0.08 -21.40 16.95
CA CYS A 113 0.27 -19.96 17.11
C CYS A 113 0.06 -19.47 18.55
N ASP A 114 -0.80 -20.15 19.29
CA ASP A 114 -1.15 -19.83 20.68
C ASP A 114 -0.23 -20.54 21.70
N HIS A 115 0.71 -21.38 21.23
CA HIS A 115 1.61 -22.13 22.10
C HIS A 115 2.63 -21.20 22.80
N PRO A 116 2.75 -21.25 24.14
CA PRO A 116 3.57 -20.28 24.89
C PRO A 116 5.06 -20.33 24.56
N ASP A 117 5.57 -21.49 24.13
CA ASP A 117 6.98 -21.65 23.74
C ASP A 117 7.27 -21.27 22.28
N LEU A 118 6.26 -20.84 21.50
CA LEU A 118 6.48 -20.39 20.14
C LEU A 118 7.20 -19.02 20.15
N LEU A 119 8.47 -19.02 19.76
CA LEU A 119 9.29 -17.80 19.72
C LEU A 119 9.02 -16.89 18.51
N VAL A 120 8.21 -17.37 17.56
CA VAL A 120 7.93 -16.67 16.30
C VAL A 120 6.55 -16.05 16.35
N ASP A 121 6.47 -14.78 15.97
CA ASP A 121 5.19 -14.08 15.85
C ASP A 121 4.22 -14.84 14.92
N PRO A 122 2.97 -15.13 15.37
CA PRO A 122 1.99 -15.87 14.58
C PRO A 122 1.73 -15.30 13.18
N ARG A 123 1.75 -13.97 13.05
CA ARG A 123 1.57 -13.33 11.74
C ARG A 123 2.76 -13.61 10.84
N ARG A 124 4.00 -13.49 11.34
CA ARG A 124 5.20 -13.89 10.57
C ARG A 124 5.16 -15.37 10.18
N LEU A 125 4.71 -16.26 11.07
CA LEU A 125 4.57 -17.67 10.76
C LEU A 125 3.54 -17.90 9.64
N GLY A 126 2.39 -17.22 9.69
CA GLY A 126 1.39 -17.26 8.63
C GLY A 126 1.87 -16.70 7.28
N GLU A 127 2.73 -15.68 7.29
CA GLU A 127 3.41 -15.15 6.09
C GLU A 127 4.40 -16.18 5.53
N ALA A 128 5.16 -16.86 6.39
CA ALA A 128 6.08 -17.92 6.02
C ALA A 128 5.39 -19.10 5.33
N VAL A 129 4.27 -19.57 5.89
CA VAL A 129 3.47 -20.65 5.28
C VAL A 129 2.98 -20.27 3.88
N LYS A 130 2.57 -19.03 3.65
CA LYS A 130 2.11 -18.57 2.33
C LYS A 130 3.22 -18.52 1.30
N ALA A 131 4.42 -18.07 1.70
CA ALA A 131 5.59 -18.05 0.82
C ALA A 131 6.07 -19.48 0.49
N ALA A 132 6.05 -20.38 1.46
CA ALA A 132 6.36 -21.80 1.27
C ALA A 132 5.34 -22.48 0.33
N ALA A 133 4.03 -22.21 0.52
CA ALA A 133 2.99 -22.71 -0.36
C ALA A 133 3.20 -22.27 -1.82
N LEU A 134 3.59 -21.02 -2.07
CA LEU A 134 3.94 -20.57 -3.41
C LEU A 134 5.20 -21.28 -3.94
N SER A 135 6.23 -21.45 -3.13
CA SER A 135 7.45 -22.17 -3.52
C SER A 135 7.13 -23.60 -3.95
N HIS A 136 6.27 -24.31 -3.20
CA HIS A 136 5.81 -25.65 -3.55
C HIS A 136 5.09 -25.68 -4.90
N VAL A 137 4.16 -24.74 -5.13
CA VAL A 137 3.45 -24.63 -6.42
C VAL A 137 4.41 -24.42 -7.60
N LEU A 138 5.42 -23.57 -7.42
CA LEU A 138 6.42 -23.31 -8.46
C LEU A 138 7.26 -24.57 -8.72
N GLN A 139 7.67 -25.28 -7.67
CA GLN A 139 8.42 -26.52 -7.76
C GLN A 139 7.61 -27.64 -8.42
N GLU A 140 6.33 -27.80 -8.08
CA GLU A 140 5.43 -28.77 -8.74
C GLU A 140 5.28 -28.51 -10.24
N ARG A 141 5.46 -27.27 -10.68
CA ARG A 141 5.47 -26.89 -12.10
C ARG A 141 6.86 -26.96 -12.76
N GLY A 142 7.89 -27.38 -12.02
CA GLY A 142 9.27 -27.41 -12.52
C GLY A 142 9.86 -26.02 -12.78
N LEU A 143 9.35 -24.98 -12.12
CA LEU A 143 9.83 -23.60 -12.29
C LEU A 143 10.89 -23.25 -11.23
N GLU A 144 12.14 -23.12 -11.67
CA GLU A 144 13.25 -22.67 -10.83
C GLU A 144 13.40 -21.14 -10.86
N LEU A 145 12.71 -20.45 -9.96
CA LEU A 145 12.69 -18.98 -9.90
C LEU A 145 13.66 -18.44 -8.83
N ASN A 146 14.96 -18.62 -9.09
CA ASN A 146 16.06 -18.34 -8.14
C ASN A 146 16.19 -16.87 -7.73
N ASN A 147 15.67 -15.92 -8.53
CA ASN A 147 15.74 -14.48 -8.21
C ASN A 147 14.64 -14.03 -7.25
N LEU A 148 13.67 -14.89 -6.94
CA LEU A 148 12.57 -14.55 -6.03
C LEU A 148 12.99 -14.74 -4.57
N SER A 149 13.25 -13.63 -3.89
CA SER A 149 13.41 -13.64 -2.43
C SER A 149 12.11 -14.03 -1.71
N PHE A 150 12.22 -14.37 -0.41
CA PHE A 150 11.07 -14.66 0.45
C PHE A 150 9.99 -13.57 0.35
N THR A 151 10.43 -12.31 0.37
CA THR A 151 9.53 -11.15 0.34
C THR A 151 8.78 -11.04 -0.99
N HIS A 152 9.41 -11.40 -2.12
CA HIS A 152 8.70 -11.48 -3.41
C HIS A 152 7.60 -12.52 -3.36
N LYS A 153 7.93 -13.74 -2.89
CA LYS A 153 6.98 -14.85 -2.78
C LYS A 153 5.78 -14.47 -1.88
N LEU A 154 6.05 -13.80 -0.77
CA LEU A 154 5.01 -13.29 0.12
C LEU A 154 4.07 -12.30 -0.59
N HIS A 155 4.60 -11.36 -1.36
CA HIS A 155 3.77 -10.41 -2.10
C HIS A 155 2.95 -11.08 -3.19
N LEU A 156 3.56 -11.98 -3.96
CA LEU A 156 2.89 -12.78 -4.99
C LEU A 156 1.75 -13.62 -4.41
N SER A 157 1.90 -14.17 -3.20
CA SER A 157 0.85 -14.96 -2.53
C SER A 157 -0.47 -14.21 -2.32
N ARG A 158 -0.48 -12.87 -2.42
CA ARG A 158 -1.67 -12.03 -2.28
C ARG A 158 -2.58 -12.05 -3.50
N ILE A 159 -2.07 -12.49 -4.65
CA ILE A 159 -2.81 -12.54 -5.92
C ILE A 159 -3.76 -13.75 -5.89
N PRO A 160 -5.09 -13.56 -5.88
CA PRO A 160 -6.02 -14.69 -5.70
C PRO A 160 -5.97 -15.72 -6.82
N ASN A 161 -5.80 -15.28 -8.07
CA ASN A 161 -5.74 -16.17 -9.22
C ASN A 161 -4.33 -16.79 -9.33
N GLN A 162 -4.26 -18.12 -9.31
CA GLN A 162 -3.00 -18.86 -9.33
C GLN A 162 -2.23 -18.69 -10.65
N GLU A 163 -2.89 -18.71 -11.80
CA GLU A 163 -2.21 -18.55 -13.09
C GLU A 163 -1.61 -17.15 -13.24
N GLN A 164 -2.36 -16.10 -12.88
CA GLN A 164 -1.84 -14.73 -12.86
C GLN A 164 -0.66 -14.58 -11.90
N ARG A 165 -0.74 -15.24 -10.73
CA ARG A 165 0.35 -15.24 -9.75
C ARG A 165 1.62 -15.85 -10.31
N ILE A 166 1.51 -16.97 -11.02
CA ILE A 166 2.66 -17.69 -11.59
C ILE A 166 3.23 -16.94 -12.78
N ALA A 167 2.38 -16.40 -13.66
CA ALA A 167 2.81 -15.56 -14.76
C ALA A 167 3.62 -14.35 -14.27
N LEU A 168 3.12 -13.66 -13.24
CA LEU A 168 3.85 -12.52 -12.65
C LEU A 168 5.13 -12.97 -11.94
N ALA A 169 5.15 -14.15 -11.31
CA ALA A 169 6.35 -14.69 -10.67
C ALA A 169 7.48 -14.93 -11.69
N VAL A 170 7.14 -15.51 -12.84
CA VAL A 170 8.07 -15.73 -13.96
C VAL A 170 8.59 -14.38 -14.49
N GLU A 171 7.68 -13.43 -14.75
CA GLU A 171 8.05 -12.10 -15.24
C GLU A 171 9.01 -11.36 -14.28
N VAL A 172 8.73 -11.40 -12.97
CA VAL A 172 9.58 -10.79 -11.93
C VAL A 172 10.95 -11.43 -11.90
N ASN A 173 11.02 -12.76 -12.02
CA ASN A 173 12.27 -13.50 -12.02
C ASN A 173 13.12 -13.19 -13.26
N GLU A 174 12.51 -13.14 -14.44
CA GLU A 174 13.17 -12.87 -15.72
C GLU A 174 13.68 -11.42 -15.81
N LYS A 175 12.87 -10.45 -15.38
CA LYS A 175 13.20 -9.03 -15.46
C LYS A 175 14.00 -8.52 -14.26
N GLY A 176 14.19 -9.34 -13.23
CA GLY A 176 14.91 -8.97 -12.01
C GLY A 176 14.24 -7.82 -11.25
N TYR A 177 12.90 -7.79 -11.22
CA TYR A 177 12.19 -6.71 -10.54
C TYR A 177 12.45 -6.73 -9.02
N SER A 178 12.62 -5.54 -8.45
CA SER A 178 12.67 -5.35 -7.00
C SER A 178 11.29 -5.55 -6.37
N VAL A 179 11.28 -5.77 -5.05
CA VAL A 179 10.04 -5.88 -4.25
C VAL A 179 9.17 -4.62 -4.40
N ALA A 180 9.77 -3.44 -4.52
CA ALA A 180 9.06 -2.18 -4.72
C ALA A 180 8.32 -2.16 -6.06
N GLN A 181 9.00 -2.54 -7.15
CA GLN A 181 8.39 -2.64 -8.47
C GLN A 181 7.29 -3.70 -8.51
N LEU A 182 7.51 -4.87 -7.87
CA LEU A 182 6.48 -5.90 -7.74
C LEU A 182 5.21 -5.37 -7.05
N LYS A 183 5.33 -4.58 -5.99
CA LYS A 183 4.16 -3.99 -5.31
C LYS A 183 3.34 -3.10 -6.27
N VAL A 184 4.01 -2.30 -7.10
CA VAL A 184 3.36 -1.46 -8.12
C VAL A 184 2.64 -2.32 -9.16
N LEU A 185 3.31 -3.34 -9.69
CA LEU A 185 2.72 -4.28 -10.65
C LEU A 185 1.50 -5.01 -10.07
N ILE A 186 1.58 -5.47 -8.82
CA ILE A 186 0.44 -6.09 -8.13
C ILE A 186 -0.71 -5.08 -7.98
N ALA A 187 -0.42 -3.82 -7.65
CA ALA A 187 -1.44 -2.79 -7.50
C ALA A 187 -2.14 -2.43 -8.83
N GLN A 188 -1.43 -2.55 -9.95
CA GLN A 188 -1.98 -2.36 -11.30
C GLN A 188 -2.74 -3.60 -11.79
N ALA A 189 -2.19 -4.80 -11.57
CA ALA A 189 -2.74 -6.07 -12.06
C ALA A 189 -3.93 -6.58 -11.24
N LEU A 190 -3.91 -6.36 -9.93
CA LEU A 190 -5.11 -6.60 -9.13
C LEU A 190 -6.07 -5.45 -9.39
N PRO A 191 -7.32 -5.71 -9.80
CA PRO A 191 -8.32 -4.65 -9.84
C PRO A 191 -8.32 -4.03 -8.45
N LYS A 192 -7.99 -2.72 -8.35
CA LYS A 192 -7.92 -1.97 -7.08
C LYS A 192 -9.01 -2.54 -6.20
N GLY A 193 -8.59 -3.29 -5.17
CA GLY A 193 -9.45 -4.28 -4.53
C GLY A 193 -10.83 -3.67 -4.35
N LYS A 194 -11.89 -4.40 -4.71
CA LYS A 194 -13.29 -4.03 -4.55
C LYS A 194 -13.60 -3.64 -3.09
N GLY A 195 -13.05 -2.52 -2.63
CA GLY A 195 -13.85 -1.56 -1.96
C GLY A 195 -14.82 -1.12 -3.03
N GLY A 196 -15.90 -1.89 -3.21
CA GLY A 196 -17.00 -1.50 -4.08
C GLY A 196 -17.38 -0.06 -3.75
N ILE A 197 -18.12 0.58 -4.63
CA ILE A 197 -18.45 2.00 -4.56
C ILE A 197 -18.67 2.58 -3.13
N GLY A 198 -19.22 1.82 -2.16
CA GLY A 198 -19.22 2.16 -0.73
C GLY A 198 -17.85 2.53 -0.10
N LYS A 199 -16.77 1.78 -0.32
CA LYS A 199 -15.42 2.15 0.18
C LYS A 199 -14.82 3.33 -0.58
N ALA A 200 -15.20 3.53 -1.84
CA ALA A 200 -14.83 4.74 -2.58
C ALA A 200 -15.49 5.97 -1.94
N ILE A 201 -16.79 5.88 -1.65
CA ILE A 201 -17.55 6.90 -0.91
C ILE A 201 -16.91 7.20 0.45
N ILE A 202 -16.55 6.17 1.23
CA ILE A 202 -15.90 6.33 2.54
C ILE A 202 -14.56 7.09 2.45
N ARG A 203 -13.80 6.93 1.36
CA ARG A 203 -12.56 7.68 1.15
C ARG A 203 -12.83 9.10 0.66
N ALA A 204 -13.79 9.25 -0.24
CA ALA A 204 -14.16 10.53 -0.82
C ALA A 204 -14.83 11.46 0.21
N ILE A 205 -15.50 10.94 1.24
CA ILE A 205 -16.29 11.78 2.19
C ILE A 205 -15.43 12.79 2.95
N SER A 206 -14.13 12.53 3.11
CA SER A 206 -13.16 13.46 3.69
C SER A 206 -12.83 14.64 2.75
N LYS A 207 -13.30 14.58 1.51
CA LYS A 207 -13.11 15.58 0.46
C LYS A 207 -14.47 15.95 -0.13
N PRO A 208 -15.17 16.95 0.45
CA PRO A 208 -16.56 17.25 0.11
C PRO A 208 -16.81 17.45 -1.39
N ASN A 209 -15.87 18.10 -2.09
CA ASN A 209 -15.98 18.37 -3.53
C ASN A 209 -15.89 17.10 -4.38
N GLU A 210 -14.99 16.17 -4.04
CA GLU A 210 -14.86 14.89 -4.76
C GLU A 210 -16.13 14.03 -4.58
N THR A 211 -16.73 14.06 -3.40
CA THR A 211 -17.99 13.34 -3.15
C THR A 211 -19.16 13.98 -3.87
N ARG A 212 -19.29 15.31 -3.80
CA ARG A 212 -20.40 16.06 -4.38
C ARG A 212 -20.42 15.99 -5.91
N ASN A 213 -19.26 16.03 -6.54
CA ASN A 213 -19.14 16.06 -8.00
C ASN A 213 -19.24 14.69 -8.65
N ASN A 214 -19.30 13.61 -7.86
CA ASN A 214 -19.46 12.26 -8.37
C ASN A 214 -20.94 11.83 -8.27
N PRO A 215 -21.67 11.72 -9.42
CA PRO A 215 -23.09 11.41 -9.41
C PRO A 215 -23.40 10.02 -8.84
N ASP A 216 -22.49 9.06 -9.03
CA ASP A 216 -22.67 7.70 -8.48
C ASP A 216 -22.55 7.70 -6.95
N HIS A 217 -21.62 8.49 -6.41
CA HIS A 217 -21.50 8.66 -4.95
C HIS A 217 -22.76 9.30 -4.37
N MET A 218 -23.23 10.39 -4.98
CA MET A 218 -24.42 11.10 -4.53
C MET A 218 -25.69 10.25 -4.63
N GLY A 219 -25.86 9.51 -5.73
CA GLY A 219 -27.00 8.60 -5.91
C GLY A 219 -27.07 7.53 -4.83
N ILE A 220 -25.91 7.01 -4.39
CA ILE A 220 -25.86 6.05 -3.28
C ILE A 220 -26.11 6.74 -1.95
N LEU A 221 -25.49 7.89 -1.68
CA LEU A 221 -25.64 8.61 -0.41
C LEU A 221 -27.08 9.10 -0.16
N GLN A 222 -27.85 9.35 -1.21
CA GLN A 222 -29.24 9.81 -1.14
C GLN A 222 -30.26 8.67 -1.01
N ASP A 223 -29.91 7.42 -1.35
CA ASP A 223 -30.81 6.27 -1.25
C ASP A 223 -30.39 5.30 -0.14
N SER A 224 -31.21 5.21 0.91
CA SER A 224 -31.00 4.29 2.04
C SER A 224 -30.90 2.82 1.64
N ARG A 225 -31.56 2.41 0.54
CA ARG A 225 -31.47 1.03 0.01
C ARG A 225 -30.11 0.80 -0.64
N GLN A 226 -29.60 1.78 -1.41
CA GLN A 226 -28.27 1.70 -2.01
C GLN A 226 -27.17 1.74 -0.95
N LEU A 227 -27.29 2.59 0.08
CA LEU A 227 -26.39 2.57 1.24
C LEU A 227 -26.32 1.18 1.88
N SER A 228 -27.47 0.54 2.08
CA SER A 228 -27.52 -0.78 2.71
C SER A 228 -26.96 -1.89 1.82
N LYS A 229 -27.13 -1.76 0.50
CA LYS A 229 -26.63 -2.69 -0.52
C LYS A 229 -25.12 -2.59 -0.71
N HIS A 230 -24.56 -1.37 -0.70
CA HIS A 230 -23.17 -1.12 -1.06
C HIS A 230 -22.21 -0.94 0.12
N LEU A 231 -22.72 -0.72 1.33
CA LEU A 231 -21.91 -0.57 2.56
C LEU A 231 -22.32 -1.63 3.58
N SER A 232 -21.33 -2.32 4.16
CA SER A 232 -21.57 -3.18 5.33
C SER A 232 -21.99 -2.36 6.56
N LYS A 233 -22.48 -3.02 7.62
CA LYS A 233 -22.81 -2.32 8.88
C LYS A 233 -21.59 -1.57 9.45
N ALA A 234 -20.41 -2.18 9.41
CA ALA A 234 -19.17 -1.56 9.85
C ALA A 234 -18.80 -0.34 8.99
N ASP A 235 -18.96 -0.46 7.66
CA ASP A 235 -18.71 0.63 6.71
C ASP A 235 -19.65 1.82 6.93
N ARG A 236 -20.93 1.58 7.25
CA ARG A 236 -21.88 2.65 7.56
C ARG A 236 -21.52 3.40 8.84
N ILE A 237 -20.99 2.69 9.85
CA ILE A 237 -20.48 3.31 11.08
C ILE A 237 -19.25 4.17 10.76
N ASP A 238 -18.29 3.64 10.00
CA ASP A 238 -17.09 4.38 9.58
C ASP A 238 -17.47 5.64 8.77
N LEU A 239 -18.40 5.50 7.82
CA LEU A 239 -18.92 6.62 7.03
C LEU A 239 -19.53 7.70 7.93
N ARG A 240 -20.30 7.32 8.96
CA ARG A 240 -20.91 8.27 9.91
C ARG A 240 -19.86 9.00 10.75
N VAL A 241 -18.83 8.31 11.21
CA VAL A 241 -17.74 8.92 11.99
C VAL A 241 -16.97 9.91 11.13
N LYS A 242 -16.61 9.50 9.90
CA LYS A 242 -15.87 10.36 8.97
C LYS A 242 -16.69 11.55 8.49
N SER A 243 -17.99 11.39 8.24
CA SER A 243 -18.86 12.52 7.86
C SER A 243 -19.02 13.51 9.00
N ALA A 244 -19.13 13.06 10.24
CA ALA A 244 -19.17 13.94 11.41
C ALA A 244 -17.88 14.74 11.57
N ARG A 245 -16.72 14.09 11.38
CA ARG A 245 -15.41 14.75 11.39
C ARG A 245 -15.26 15.76 10.25
N ALA A 246 -15.54 15.36 9.01
CA ALA A 246 -15.47 16.25 7.85
C ALA A 246 -16.39 17.48 8.00
N ARG A 247 -17.55 17.33 8.65
CA ARG A 247 -18.43 18.45 8.99
C ARG A 247 -17.79 19.40 10.00
N GLN A 248 -17.14 18.87 11.03
CA GLN A 248 -16.43 19.68 12.02
C GLN A 248 -15.29 20.47 11.37
N ASP A 249 -14.44 19.78 10.60
CA ASP A 249 -13.32 20.41 9.87
C ASP A 249 -13.83 21.52 8.92
N PHE A 250 -14.98 21.31 8.27
CA PHE A 250 -15.60 22.32 7.40
C PHE A 250 -16.12 23.54 8.17
N LEU A 251 -16.71 23.36 9.35
CA LEU A 251 -17.19 24.47 10.18
C LEU A 251 -16.01 25.33 10.67
N GLU A 252 -14.94 24.68 11.13
CA GLU A 252 -13.70 25.37 11.54
C GLU A 252 -13.10 26.17 10.37
N TYR A 253 -13.12 25.62 9.16
CA TYR A 253 -12.70 26.33 7.96
C TYR A 253 -13.60 27.53 7.62
N CYS A 254 -14.92 27.42 7.75
CA CYS A 254 -15.84 28.55 7.57
C CYS A 254 -15.59 29.67 8.59
N GLU A 255 -15.36 29.32 9.85
CA GLU A 255 -15.02 30.30 10.90
C GLU A 255 -13.71 31.03 10.58
N PHE A 256 -12.69 30.29 10.12
CA PHE A 256 -11.43 30.87 9.65
C PHE A 256 -11.65 31.88 8.50
N LEU A 257 -12.42 31.51 7.48
CA LEU A 257 -12.71 32.41 6.36
C LEU A 257 -13.46 33.68 6.81
N GLN A 258 -14.41 33.55 7.74
CA GLN A 258 -15.13 34.70 8.28
C GLN A 258 -14.19 35.66 9.03
N GLN A 259 -13.20 35.14 9.76
CA GLN A 259 -12.19 35.96 10.44
C GLN A 259 -11.32 36.71 9.43
N VAL A 260 -10.95 36.07 8.32
CA VAL A 260 -10.20 36.71 7.22
C VAL A 260 -11.04 37.83 6.59
N GLU A 261 -12.32 37.59 6.29
CA GLU A 261 -13.23 38.61 5.73
C GLU A 261 -13.36 39.82 6.66
N ASN A 262 -13.56 39.60 7.96
CA ASN A 262 -13.65 40.69 8.94
C ASN A 262 -12.34 41.49 9.01
N SER A 263 -11.19 40.81 8.98
CA SER A 263 -9.87 41.47 9.00
C SER A 263 -9.66 42.32 7.74
N LEU A 264 -10.07 41.83 6.57
CA LEU A 264 -10.02 42.59 5.32
C LEU A 264 -10.96 43.81 5.39
N PHE A 265 -12.16 43.65 5.95
CA PHE A 265 -13.09 44.76 6.14
C PHE A 265 -12.52 45.85 7.06
N ASP A 266 -11.88 45.47 8.17
CA ASP A 266 -11.25 46.42 9.10
C ASP A 266 -10.11 47.23 8.43
N ILE A 267 -9.33 46.58 7.55
CA ILE A 267 -8.30 47.24 6.73
C ILE A 267 -8.97 48.24 5.78
N GLU A 268 -10.00 47.84 5.05
CA GLU A 268 -10.72 48.73 4.12
C GLU A 268 -11.34 49.95 4.82
N VAL A 269 -11.88 49.77 6.03
CA VAL A 269 -12.43 50.87 6.84
C VAL A 269 -11.32 51.82 7.29
N SER A 270 -10.16 51.28 7.70
CA SER A 270 -9.01 52.07 8.14
C SER A 270 -8.38 52.88 7.00
N GLU A 271 -8.28 52.29 5.80
CA GLU A 271 -7.73 52.96 4.61
C GLU A 271 -8.63 54.06 4.06
N ARG A 272 -9.96 53.94 4.23
CA ARG A 272 -10.91 54.95 3.73
C ARG A 272 -10.84 56.27 4.48
N GLY A 273 -10.13 56.35 5.60
CA GLY A 273 -9.90 57.56 6.37
C GLY A 273 -11.20 58.29 6.66
N LEU A 274 -11.79 58.09 7.85
CA LEU A 274 -12.81 59.03 8.30
C LEU A 274 -12.23 60.43 8.12
N PRO A 275 -12.88 61.33 7.35
CA PRO A 275 -12.38 62.68 7.18
C PRO A 275 -12.16 63.18 8.61
N GLU A 276 -10.91 63.53 8.93
CA GLU A 276 -10.61 64.17 10.20
C GLU A 276 -11.60 65.33 10.28
N GLU A 277 -12.61 65.19 11.13
CA GLU A 277 -13.49 66.30 11.47
C GLU A 277 -12.52 67.33 12.01
N SER A 278 -12.21 68.30 11.15
CA SER A 278 -11.40 69.43 11.50
C SER A 278 -12.15 70.05 12.65
N SER A 279 -11.63 69.88 13.86
CA SER A 279 -12.15 70.55 15.03
C SER A 279 -12.04 72.04 14.72
N GLU A 280 -13.14 72.62 14.24
CA GLU A 280 -13.31 74.06 14.18
C GLU A 280 -13.02 74.56 15.58
N GLY A 281 -11.88 75.23 15.70
CA GLY A 281 -11.40 75.72 16.98
C GLY A 281 -12.43 76.67 17.55
N ASP A 282 -12.94 76.32 18.73
CA ASP A 282 -13.52 77.27 19.67
C ASP A 282 -12.50 78.39 19.84
N SER A 283 -12.83 79.52 19.21
CA SER A 283 -12.17 80.78 19.43
C SER A 283 -12.83 81.36 20.68
N ASP A 284 -12.19 81.12 21.82
CA ASP A 284 -12.41 81.91 23.03
C ASP A 284 -12.07 83.39 22.69
N ASP A 285 -13.11 84.16 22.40
CA ASP A 285 -13.06 85.62 22.24
C ASP A 285 -13.16 86.25 23.64
N ASP A 286 -12.01 86.46 24.27
CA ASP A 286 -11.85 87.32 25.45
C ASP A 286 -11.82 88.79 24.98
N GLY A 287 -12.89 89.55 25.26
CA GLY A 287 -13.00 90.99 25.02
C GLY A 287 -14.18 91.67 25.71
#